data_AF-A0AAD4QGF9-F1
#
_entry.id   AF-A0AAD4QGF9-F1
#
_cell.length_a   1.000
_cell.length_b   1.000
_cell.length_c   1.000
_cell.angle_alpha   90.00
_cell.angle_beta   90.00
_cell.angle_gamma   90.00
#
_symmetry.space_group_name_H-M   'P 1'
#
loop_
_entity.id
_entity.type
_entity.pdbx_description
1 polymer ?
#
loop_
_entity_poly.entity_id
_entity_poly.type
_entity_poly.pdbx_seq_one_letter_code
_entity_poly.pdbx_strand_id
1 'polypeptide(L)'
;MPLRATFDTTFDNKAGSLNGVACSNGANGLAARFPTFGDVPSFPFIGGAFDVAWNSPNCGSCWALTNPATGMTINITAVDTAGAGFNIAKAAFDKLAGGQSGLGAVDVVANKVSPSVCGL
;
A
#
# COMPACT_ATOMS: atom_id res chain seq x y z
N MET A 1 -2.98 2.29 -19.81
CA MET A 1 -3.40 0.97 -19.28
C MET A 1 -3.94 1.18 -17.88
N PRO A 2 -4.97 0.42 -17.45
CA PRO A 2 -5.36 0.41 -16.05
C PRO A 2 -4.19 -0.07 -15.19
N LEU A 3 -4.04 0.50 -13.99
CA LEU A 3 -3.08 -0.01 -13.02
C LEU A 3 -3.62 -1.33 -12.44
N ARG A 4 -2.74 -2.16 -11.90
CA ARG A 4 -3.10 -3.41 -11.23
C ARG A 4 -2.72 -3.40 -9.77
N ALA A 5 -3.53 -4.04 -8.95
CA ALA A 5 -3.18 -4.40 -7.59
C ALA A 5 -2.95 -5.92 -7.53
N THR A 6 -1.85 -6.33 -6.91
CA THR A 6 -1.56 -7.69 -6.44
C THR A 6 -1.43 -7.70 -4.92
N PHE A 7 -1.09 -8.85 -4.33
CA PHE A 7 -0.85 -8.93 -2.90
C PHE A 7 0.46 -9.63 -2.53
N ASP A 8 0.99 -9.28 -1.36
CA ASP A 8 2.11 -9.92 -0.70
C ASP A 8 1.84 -10.03 0.81
N THR A 9 1.91 -11.25 1.33
CA THR A 9 1.64 -11.55 2.74
C THR A 9 2.64 -10.95 3.71
N THR A 10 3.80 -10.47 3.22
CA THR A 10 4.79 -9.74 4.02
C THR A 10 4.17 -8.51 4.66
N PHE A 11 3.31 -7.80 3.93
CA PHE A 11 2.66 -6.58 4.42
C PHE A 11 1.53 -6.84 5.42
N ASP A 12 1.06 -8.10 5.57
CA ASP A 12 0.11 -8.48 6.62
C ASP A 12 0.79 -8.73 7.98
N ASN A 13 2.12 -8.83 8.02
CA ASN A 13 2.84 -9.04 9.27
C ASN A 13 2.95 -7.73 10.06
N LYS A 14 2.12 -7.59 11.10
CA LYS A 14 2.14 -6.42 12.00
C LYS A 14 3.54 -6.12 12.57
N ALA A 15 4.34 -7.15 12.85
CA ALA A 15 5.69 -7.01 13.39
C ALA A 15 6.77 -6.84 12.30
N GLY A 16 6.38 -6.78 11.02
CA GLY A 16 7.28 -6.53 9.91
C GLY A 16 7.95 -5.17 10.06
N SER A 17 9.26 -5.11 9.84
CA SER A 17 10.06 -3.89 10.06
C SER A 17 9.95 -2.95 8.86
N LEU A 18 9.68 -1.66 9.10
CA LEU A 18 9.76 -0.66 8.02
C LEU A 18 11.18 -0.43 7.51
N ASN A 19 12.22 -0.87 8.24
CA ASN A 19 13.58 -0.84 7.72
C ASN A 19 13.83 -1.84 6.58
N GLY A 20 12.91 -2.79 6.36
CA GLY A 20 13.00 -3.78 5.27
C GLY A 20 12.44 -3.32 3.93
N VAL A 21 11.86 -2.12 3.83
CA VAL A 21 11.17 -1.61 2.64
C VAL A 21 11.79 -0.29 2.13
N ALA A 22 11.40 0.13 0.94
CA ALA A 22 11.91 1.35 0.30
C ALA A 22 11.68 2.62 1.15
N CYS A 23 10.55 2.72 1.86
CA CYS A 23 10.25 3.86 2.73
C CYS A 23 10.80 3.70 4.16
N SER A 24 11.95 3.07 4.27
CA SER A 24 12.68 2.85 5.52
C SER A 24 13.17 4.17 6.12
N ASN A 25 14.37 4.60 5.74
CA ASN A 25 15.07 5.74 6.30
C ASN A 25 15.27 6.86 5.26
N GLY A 26 16.08 7.86 5.62
CA GLY A 26 16.25 9.08 4.82
C GLY A 26 15.24 10.17 5.20
N ALA A 27 15.32 11.30 4.52
CA ALA A 27 14.49 12.48 4.79
C ALA A 27 12.98 12.20 4.60
N ASN A 28 12.63 11.27 3.72
CA ASN A 28 11.25 10.86 3.45
C ASN A 28 10.90 9.50 4.07
N GLY A 29 11.80 8.94 4.89
CA GLY A 29 11.62 7.63 5.51
C GLY A 29 10.53 7.62 6.58
N LEU A 30 9.87 6.47 6.74
CA LEU A 30 8.80 6.27 7.71
C LEU A 30 9.29 5.57 8.98
N ALA A 31 10.39 4.83 8.93
CA ALA A 31 10.82 3.93 10.02
C ALA A 31 11.11 4.65 11.35
N ALA A 32 11.48 5.93 11.32
CA ALA A 32 11.70 6.73 12.53
C ALA A 32 10.39 7.08 13.26
N ARG A 33 9.27 7.20 12.52
CA ARG A 33 7.93 7.48 13.07
C ARG A 33 7.15 6.20 13.32
N PHE A 34 7.36 5.19 12.48
CA PHE A 34 6.63 3.94 12.43
C PHE A 34 7.64 2.78 12.32
N PRO A 35 8.17 2.25 13.43
CA PRO A 35 9.20 1.21 13.38
C PRO A 35 8.76 -0.09 12.69
N THR A 36 7.48 -0.46 12.86
CA THR A 36 6.87 -1.65 12.26
C THR A 36 5.71 -1.31 11.34
N PHE A 37 5.34 -2.24 10.46
CA PHE A 37 4.17 -2.14 9.59
C PHE A 37 2.89 -1.88 10.39
N GLY A 38 2.78 -2.48 11.59
CA GLY A 38 1.66 -2.30 12.50
C GLY A 38 1.53 -0.92 13.13
N ASP A 39 2.58 -0.11 13.08
CA ASP A 39 2.58 1.27 13.60
C ASP A 39 2.04 2.26 12.56
N VAL A 40 1.96 1.86 11.29
CA VAL A 40 1.37 2.68 10.23
C VAL A 40 -0.14 2.78 10.48
N PRO A 41 -0.73 4.00 10.57
CA PRO A 41 -2.13 4.16 10.99
C PRO A 41 -3.16 3.45 10.11
N SER A 42 -2.84 3.25 8.83
CA SER A 42 -3.69 2.56 7.87
C SER A 42 -3.58 1.03 7.92
N PHE A 43 -2.67 0.44 8.71
CA PHE A 43 -2.48 -1.01 8.76
C PHE A 43 -3.80 -1.77 9.00
N PRO A 44 -4.11 -2.84 8.24
CA PRO A 44 -3.25 -3.52 7.26
C PRO A 44 -3.34 -2.95 5.82
N PHE A 45 -3.92 -1.77 5.61
CA PHE A 45 -4.01 -1.13 4.30
C PHE A 45 -2.70 -0.42 3.93
N ILE A 46 -1.64 -1.22 3.74
CA ILE A 46 -0.31 -0.78 3.33
C ILE A 46 0.19 -1.60 2.14
N GLY A 47 1.23 -1.12 1.46
CA GLY A 47 1.93 -1.91 0.46
C GLY A 47 2.89 -1.12 -0.42
N GLY A 48 3.32 -1.79 -1.48
CA GLY A 48 4.12 -1.20 -2.53
C GLY A 48 3.30 -0.39 -3.54
N ALA A 49 3.87 0.71 -4.04
CA ALA A 49 3.31 1.50 -5.13
C ALA A 49 4.35 1.78 -6.23
N PHE A 50 3.88 1.94 -7.45
CA PHE A 50 4.72 2.16 -8.64
C PHE A 50 5.51 3.47 -8.63
N ASP A 51 5.06 4.47 -7.86
CA ASP A 51 5.71 5.78 -7.75
C ASP A 51 6.63 5.88 -6.52
N VAL A 52 6.90 4.78 -5.82
CA VAL A 52 7.77 4.71 -4.66
C VAL A 52 9.11 4.08 -5.00
N ALA A 53 10.18 4.70 -4.50
CA ALA A 53 11.55 4.22 -4.51
C ALA A 53 12.19 4.58 -3.16
N TRP A 54 13.40 4.08 -2.88
CA TRP A 54 14.07 4.40 -1.63
C TRP A 54 14.20 5.91 -1.42
N ASN A 55 13.79 6.38 -0.24
CA ASN A 55 13.78 7.80 0.14
C ASN A 55 13.04 8.73 -0.84
N SER A 56 12.08 8.21 -1.64
CA SER A 56 11.31 9.04 -2.57
C SER A 56 10.35 9.97 -1.81
N PRO A 57 9.99 11.13 -2.38
CA PRO A 57 9.00 12.03 -1.77
C PRO A 57 7.58 11.44 -1.74
N ASN A 58 7.36 10.28 -2.36
CA ASN A 58 6.08 9.57 -2.38
C ASN A 58 5.95 8.55 -1.24
N CYS A 59 7.00 8.38 -0.43
CA CYS A 59 6.92 7.55 0.76
C CYS A 59 5.86 8.07 1.74
N GLY A 60 4.98 7.18 2.19
CA GLY A 60 3.85 7.54 3.05
C GLY A 60 2.68 8.20 2.32
N SER A 61 2.70 8.28 0.99
CA SER A 61 1.55 8.77 0.24
C SER A 61 0.34 7.85 0.40
N CYS A 62 -0.85 8.45 0.36
CA CYS A 62 -2.13 7.74 0.48
C CYS A 62 -2.78 7.61 -0.90
N TRP A 63 -3.25 6.40 -1.21
CA TRP A 63 -3.87 6.08 -2.49
C TRP A 63 -5.25 5.48 -2.30
N ALA A 64 -6.25 6.10 -2.93
CA ALA A 64 -7.57 5.50 -3.08
C ALA A 64 -7.56 4.58 -4.30
N LEU A 65 -7.71 3.27 -4.05
CA LEU A 65 -7.77 2.23 -5.07
C LEU A 65 -9.21 1.77 -5.23
N THR A 66 -9.78 1.97 -6.42
CA THR A 66 -11.14 1.53 -6.75
C THR A 66 -11.07 0.37 -7.74
N ASN A 67 -11.69 -0.76 -7.38
CA ASN A 67 -11.90 -1.87 -8.29
C ASN A 67 -13.13 -1.57 -9.16
N PRO A 68 -12.98 -1.34 -10.48
CA PRO A 68 -14.11 -0.98 -11.34
C PRO A 68 -15.09 -2.12 -11.56
N ALA A 69 -14.69 -3.38 -11.34
CA ALA A 69 -15.57 -4.54 -11.49
C ALA A 69 -16.56 -4.69 -10.31
N THR A 70 -16.15 -4.27 -9.11
CA THR A 70 -16.96 -4.42 -7.89
C THR A 70 -17.46 -3.08 -7.31
N GLY A 71 -16.85 -1.96 -7.72
CA GLY A 71 -17.07 -0.63 -7.13
C GLY A 71 -16.40 -0.45 -5.77
N MET A 72 -15.71 -1.47 -5.24
CA MET A 72 -15.04 -1.39 -3.94
C MET A 72 -13.87 -0.42 -3.98
N THR A 73 -13.79 0.46 -2.98
CA THR A 73 -12.66 1.39 -2.80
C THR A 73 -11.98 1.14 -1.46
N ILE A 74 -10.64 1.12 -1.45
CA ILE A 74 -9.82 1.12 -0.25
C ILE A 74 -8.81 2.27 -0.31
N ASN A 75 -8.33 2.71 0.86
CA ASN A 75 -7.24 3.68 0.96
C ASN A 75 -6.01 2.98 1.53
N ILE A 76 -4.88 3.03 0.82
CA ILE A 76 -3.64 2.38 1.24
C ILE A 76 -2.50 3.38 1.39
N THR A 77 -1.64 3.17 2.38
CA THR A 77 -0.37 3.90 2.51
C THR A 77 0.72 3.18 1.74
N ALA A 78 1.40 3.91 0.86
CA ALA A 78 2.55 3.39 0.13
C ALA A 78 3.80 3.39 1.03
N VAL A 79 4.33 2.20 1.29
CA VAL A 79 5.50 1.97 2.16
C VAL A 79 6.67 1.31 1.43
N ASP A 80 6.44 0.80 0.23
CA ASP A 80 7.47 0.11 -0.56
C ASP A 80 7.33 0.37 -2.06
N THR A 81 8.30 -0.11 -2.84
CA THR A 81 8.23 -0.11 -4.30
C THR A 81 7.36 -1.26 -4.82
N ALA A 82 6.52 -0.99 -5.82
CA ALA A 82 5.95 -2.01 -6.69
C ALA A 82 6.46 -1.79 -8.12
N GLY A 83 6.87 -2.86 -8.83
CA GLY A 83 7.38 -2.72 -10.19
C GLY A 83 6.36 -2.17 -11.19
N ALA A 84 5.06 -2.45 -10.95
CA ALA A 84 3.94 -1.86 -11.67
C ALA A 84 2.70 -1.83 -10.76
N GLY A 85 1.90 -0.77 -10.87
CA GLY A 85 0.68 -0.62 -10.06
C GLY A 85 0.96 -0.67 -8.56
N PHE A 86 0.36 -1.66 -7.89
CA PHE A 86 0.38 -1.80 -6.44
C PHE A 86 0.59 -3.25 -6.03
N ASN A 87 1.33 -3.46 -4.94
CA ASN A 87 1.48 -4.76 -4.29
C ASN A 87 1.17 -4.63 -2.80
N ILE A 88 -0.06 -4.95 -2.40
CA ILE A 88 -0.60 -4.57 -1.09
C ILE A 88 -0.70 -5.76 -0.13
N ALA A 89 -0.95 -5.51 1.15
CA ALA A 89 -1.27 -6.58 2.08
C ALA A 89 -2.45 -7.42 1.58
N LYS A 90 -2.41 -8.73 1.83
CA LYS A 90 -3.47 -9.65 1.41
C LYS A 90 -4.82 -9.25 2.02
N ALA A 91 -4.86 -8.80 3.27
CA ALA A 91 -6.09 -8.31 3.89
C ALA A 91 -6.69 -7.09 3.15
N ALA A 92 -5.83 -6.18 2.67
CA ALA A 92 -6.25 -5.03 1.87
C ALA A 92 -6.76 -5.47 0.49
N PHE A 93 -6.03 -6.36 -0.17
CA PHE A 93 -6.42 -6.94 -1.44
C PHE A 93 -7.75 -7.69 -1.36
N ASP A 94 -7.94 -8.51 -0.33
CA ASP A 94 -9.19 -9.25 -0.12
C ASP A 94 -10.38 -8.29 -0.04
N LYS A 95 -10.24 -7.16 0.69
CA LYS A 95 -11.31 -6.15 0.73
C LYS A 95 -11.57 -5.50 -0.62
N LEU A 96 -10.51 -5.18 -1.37
CA LEU A 96 -10.62 -4.58 -2.71
C LEU A 96 -11.21 -5.55 -3.76
N ALA A 97 -10.88 -6.83 -3.64
CA ALA A 97 -11.34 -7.90 -4.51
C ALA A 97 -12.71 -8.47 -4.10
N GLY A 98 -13.39 -7.88 -3.11
CA GLY A 98 -14.71 -8.36 -2.65
C GLY A 98 -14.67 -9.73 -1.97
N GLY A 99 -13.55 -10.07 -1.31
CA GLY A 99 -13.32 -11.33 -0.61
C GLY A 99 -12.70 -12.44 -1.46
N GLN A 100 -12.29 -12.15 -2.70
CA GLN A 100 -11.82 -13.14 -3.67
C GLN A 100 -10.29 -13.08 -3.89
N SER A 101 -9.48 -13.44 -2.89
CA SER A 101 -8.00 -13.50 -3.05
C SER A 101 -7.53 -14.39 -4.19
N GLY A 102 -8.32 -15.40 -4.55
CA GLY A 102 -8.01 -16.37 -5.59
C GLY A 102 -7.83 -15.76 -6.99
N LEU A 103 -8.19 -14.49 -7.19
CA LEU A 103 -7.93 -13.76 -8.43
C LEU A 103 -6.44 -13.47 -8.67
N GLY A 104 -5.63 -13.35 -7.61
CA GLY A 104 -4.19 -13.03 -7.69
C GLY A 104 -3.88 -11.57 -8.07
N ALA A 105 -4.71 -10.95 -8.90
CA ALA A 105 -4.62 -9.54 -9.28
C ALA A 105 -6.00 -8.97 -9.65
N VAL A 106 -6.17 -7.66 -9.49
CA VAL A 106 -7.34 -6.92 -10.01
C VAL A 106 -6.89 -5.62 -10.69
N ASP A 107 -7.62 -5.21 -11.72
CA ASP A 107 -7.45 -3.88 -12.31
C ASP A 107 -8.02 -2.82 -11.34
N VAL A 108 -7.37 -1.67 -11.26
CA VAL A 108 -7.76 -0.57 -10.36
C VAL A 108 -7.70 0.79 -11.05
N VAL A 109 -8.61 1.66 -10.62
CA VAL A 109 -8.48 3.11 -10.78
C VAL A 109 -7.82 3.63 -9.51
N ALA A 110 -6.65 4.26 -9.63
CA ALA A 110 -5.89 4.76 -8.49
C ALA A 110 -5.84 6.28 -8.48
N ASN A 111 -6.20 6.88 -7.34
CA ASN A 111 -6.12 8.31 -7.13
C ASN A 111 -5.27 8.60 -5.91
N LYS A 112 -4.26 9.45 -6.07
CA LYS A 112 -3.47 9.95 -4.95
C LYS A 112 -4.33 10.92 -4.16
N VAL A 113 -4.43 10.71 -2.85
CA VAL A 113 -5.22 11.54 -1.93
C VAL A 113 -4.34 12.09 -0.82
N SER A 114 -4.90 13.00 -0.01
CA SER A 114 -4.19 13.55 1.15
C SER A 114 -3.71 12.42 2.09
N PRO A 115 -2.47 12.46 2.61
CA PRO A 115 -1.97 11.50 3.60
C PRO A 115 -2.88 11.35 4.83
N SER A 116 -3.57 12.43 5.21
CA SER A 116 -4.53 12.43 6.32
C SER A 116 -5.69 11.45 6.13
N VAL A 117 -6.04 11.09 4.88
CA VAL A 117 -7.06 10.06 4.58
C VAL A 117 -6.61 8.67 5.06
N CYS A 118 -5.29 8.44 5.10
CA CYS A 118 -4.68 7.25 5.66
C CYS A 118 -4.19 7.46 7.12
N GLY A 119 -4.50 8.60 7.74
CA GLY A 119 -4.14 8.90 9.13
C GLY A 119 -2.71 9.39 9.38
N LEU A 120 -1.98 9.81 8.33
CA LEU A 120 -0.59 10.32 8.43
C LEU A 120 -0.47 11.83 8.65
#